data_AF-A0A1Y0CG02-F1
#
_entry.id   AF-A0A1Y0CG02-F1
#
_cell.length_a   1.000
_cell.length_b   1.000
_cell.length_c   1.000
_cell.angle_alpha   90.00
_cell.angle_beta   90.00
_cell.angle_gamma   90.00
#
_symmetry.space_group_name_H-M   'P 1'
#
loop_
_entity.id
_entity.type
_entity.pdbx_description
1 polymer ?
#
loop_
_entity_poly.entity_id
_entity_poly.type
_entity_poly.pdbx_seq_one_letter_code
_entity_poly.pdbx_strand_id
1 'polypeptide(L)'
;MTTHTAQIIEGNRGTTLTRRRRRGEFAAPLEGSVLADRLYWGMSRLVNHGWVVEQFGPDGWSVRDSAGQRHTVRAQCDGGREPILQLHVGRLLVELVELSPDDRAAVVRRVAANLLLHMPAGRANPDDAHQPWYLPVAVGAQPCAEVRRAYWAAMTLTDDYGWQITDVHADGFDAVTPGATSPTAFRRRRRGTGTTADTLVHLLPSMSGHVAELAALVSAHQATTRMTRQPVGGPR
;
A
#
# COMPACT_ATOMS: atom_id res chain seq x y z
N MET A 1 -7.58 -29.89 41.28
CA MET A 1 -8.81 -30.22 40.52
C MET A 1 -9.99 -29.66 41.28
N THR A 2 -10.59 -28.59 40.76
CA THR A 2 -11.94 -28.16 41.11
C THR A 2 -12.42 -27.20 40.04
N THR A 3 -13.23 -27.75 39.15
CA THR A 3 -13.97 -27.10 38.08
C THR A 3 -15.06 -26.22 38.68
N HIS A 4 -15.19 -24.95 38.26
CA HIS A 4 -16.38 -24.14 38.51
C HIS A 4 -16.94 -23.64 37.18
N THR A 5 -17.97 -24.36 36.73
CA THR A 5 -18.92 -23.96 35.69
C THR A 5 -20.22 -23.57 36.39
N ALA A 6 -20.71 -22.35 36.17
CA ALA A 6 -22.12 -21.93 36.26
C ALA A 6 -22.16 -20.42 35.95
N GLN A 7 -23.17 -19.81 35.34
CA GLN A 7 -24.40 -20.20 34.67
C GLN A 7 -24.86 -18.88 34.00
N ILE A 8 -25.18 -18.90 32.71
CA ILE A 8 -25.79 -17.75 32.03
C ILE A 8 -27.30 -17.83 32.29
N ILE A 9 -27.83 -16.82 32.99
CA ILE A 9 -29.27 -16.66 33.23
C ILE A 9 -29.87 -15.96 32.01
N GLU A 10 -30.74 -16.67 31.28
CA GLU A 10 -31.71 -16.10 30.36
C GLU A 10 -32.89 -15.51 31.15
N GLY A 11 -33.15 -14.21 30.95
CA GLY A 11 -34.35 -13.51 31.37
C GLY A 11 -34.87 -12.68 30.20
N ASN A 12 -35.93 -13.17 29.56
CA ASN A 12 -36.50 -12.68 28.31
C ASN A 12 -37.58 -11.61 28.55
N ARG A 13 -37.68 -10.68 27.58
CA ARG A 13 -38.86 -9.92 27.09
C ARG A 13 -38.99 -8.44 27.47
N GLY A 14 -38.80 -7.62 26.43
CA GLY A 14 -39.88 -6.77 25.94
C GLY A 14 -39.75 -5.28 26.22
N THR A 15 -39.02 -4.57 25.37
CA THR A 15 -39.41 -3.20 24.99
C THR A 15 -38.89 -2.86 23.60
N THR A 16 -39.81 -2.95 22.65
CA THR A 16 -39.67 -2.52 21.27
C THR A 16 -39.61 -1.00 21.23
N LEU A 17 -38.44 -0.40 21.04
CA LEU A 17 -38.33 1.01 20.65
C LEU A 17 -37.31 1.20 19.52
N THR A 18 -37.89 1.31 18.33
CA THR A 18 -37.51 2.22 17.25
C THR A 18 -36.05 2.23 16.80
N ARG A 19 -35.79 1.30 15.88
CA ARG A 19 -34.86 1.40 14.75
C ARG A 19 -35.00 2.77 14.05
N ARG A 20 -34.29 3.78 14.52
CA ARG A 20 -33.96 4.97 13.74
C ARG A 20 -32.57 4.76 13.14
N ARG A 21 -32.53 4.07 11.99
CA ARG A 21 -31.39 4.13 11.07
C ARG A 21 -31.24 5.60 10.68
N ARG A 22 -30.34 6.33 11.34
CA ARG A 22 -29.78 7.56 10.76
C ARG A 22 -28.88 7.14 9.62
N ARG A 23 -29.32 7.56 8.45
CA ARG A 23 -28.70 7.42 7.15
C ARG A 23 -27.57 8.46 7.09
N GLY A 24 -26.34 8.01 6.88
CA GLY A 24 -25.25 8.85 6.38
C GLY A 24 -24.56 9.77 7.40
N GLU A 25 -24.00 9.21 8.47
CA GLU A 25 -22.76 9.76 9.04
C GLU A 25 -21.67 8.74 8.69
N PHE A 26 -20.89 9.04 7.66
CA PHE A 26 -19.58 8.39 7.53
C PHE A 26 -18.80 8.86 8.76
N ALA A 27 -18.72 8.01 9.79
CA ALA A 27 -17.79 8.23 10.89
C ALA A 27 -16.44 8.52 10.23
N ALA A 28 -15.88 9.71 10.49
CA ALA A 28 -14.52 9.99 10.08
C ALA A 28 -13.67 8.80 10.54
N PRO A 29 -12.87 8.18 9.65
CA PRO A 29 -12.07 7.04 10.05
C PRO A 29 -11.29 7.44 11.30
N LEU A 30 -11.48 6.68 12.40
CA LEU A 30 -10.74 6.87 13.65
C LEU A 30 -9.27 7.08 13.27
N GLU A 31 -8.61 8.09 13.82
CA GLU A 31 -7.25 8.50 13.40
C GLU A 31 -6.29 7.30 13.29
N GLY A 32 -6.44 6.31 14.18
CA GLY A 32 -5.72 5.04 14.12
C GLY A 32 -5.97 4.20 12.86
N SER A 33 -7.19 4.16 12.29
CA SER A 33 -7.45 3.47 11.02
C SER A 33 -6.75 4.14 9.85
N VAL A 34 -6.74 5.48 9.79
CA VAL A 34 -6.03 6.22 8.73
C VAL A 34 -4.53 5.94 8.83
N LEU A 35 -3.98 5.99 10.05
CA LEU A 35 -2.58 5.70 10.29
C LEU A 35 -2.22 4.25 9.94
N ALA A 36 -3.09 3.28 10.29
CA ALA A 36 -2.90 1.88 9.91
C ALA A 36 -2.85 1.70 8.39
N ASP A 37 -3.75 2.36 7.65
CA ASP A 37 -3.81 2.24 6.20
C ASP A 37 -2.60 2.90 5.53
N ARG A 38 -2.13 4.05 6.03
CA ARG A 38 -0.91 4.71 5.55
C ARG A 38 0.36 3.90 5.83
N LEU A 39 0.51 3.41 7.07
CA LEU A 39 1.63 2.54 7.46
C LEU A 39 1.65 1.29 6.58
N TYR A 40 0.50 0.63 6.45
CA TYR A 40 0.39 -0.58 5.66
C TYR A 40 0.73 -0.34 4.18
N TRP A 41 0.25 0.76 3.60
CA TRP A 41 0.59 1.14 2.24
C TRP A 41 2.11 1.32 2.06
N GLY A 42 2.77 2.11 2.91
CA GLY A 42 4.21 2.33 2.78
C GLY A 42 5.04 1.06 2.94
N MET A 43 4.69 0.22 3.93
CA MET A 43 5.40 -1.04 4.20
C MET A 43 5.17 -2.08 3.10
N SER A 44 3.94 -2.22 2.60
CA SER A 44 3.62 -3.18 1.53
C SER A 44 4.40 -2.89 0.25
N ARG A 45 4.63 -1.62 -0.11
CA ARG A 45 5.48 -1.26 -1.25
C ARG A 45 6.91 -1.77 -1.12
N LEU A 46 7.49 -1.63 0.06
CA LEU A 46 8.84 -2.13 0.32
C LEU A 46 8.88 -3.65 0.26
N VAL A 47 7.87 -4.32 0.80
CA VAL A 47 7.72 -5.79 0.70
C VAL A 47 7.56 -6.25 -0.75
N ASN A 48 6.77 -5.56 -1.58
CA ASN A 48 6.61 -5.89 -3.00
C ASN A 48 7.92 -5.74 -3.79
N HIS A 49 8.85 -4.94 -3.29
CA HIS A 49 10.21 -4.80 -3.80
C HIS A 49 11.20 -5.86 -3.25
N GLY A 50 10.69 -6.90 -2.61
CA GLY A 50 11.48 -8.01 -2.09
C GLY A 50 12.10 -7.75 -0.73
N TRP A 51 11.68 -6.69 -0.04
CA TRP A 51 12.18 -6.42 1.31
C TRP A 51 11.39 -7.24 2.33
N VAL A 52 12.05 -7.63 3.41
CA VAL A 52 11.45 -8.38 4.51
C VAL A 52 11.38 -7.50 5.74
N VAL A 53 10.17 -7.30 6.28
CA VAL A 53 9.98 -6.61 7.54
C VAL A 53 10.32 -7.56 8.69
N GLU A 54 11.32 -7.22 9.49
CA GLU A 54 11.74 -8.05 10.62
C GLU A 54 11.03 -7.62 11.91
N GLN A 55 10.91 -6.31 12.14
CA GLN A 55 10.23 -5.74 13.30
C GLN A 55 9.77 -4.32 13.01
N PHE A 56 8.69 -3.88 13.64
CA PHE A 56 8.25 -2.48 13.62
C PHE A 56 7.44 -2.13 14.88
N GLY A 57 7.47 -0.87 15.27
CA GLY A 57 6.78 -0.35 16.44
C GLY A 57 7.05 1.15 16.65
N PRO A 58 6.62 1.73 17.78
CA PRO A 58 6.79 3.15 18.07
C PRO A 58 8.26 3.60 18.12
N ASP A 59 9.20 2.68 18.39
CA ASP A 59 10.64 2.99 18.44
C ASP A 59 11.30 3.01 17.04
N GLY A 60 10.58 2.57 16.02
CA GLY A 60 11.04 2.46 14.64
C GLY A 60 10.86 1.06 14.08
N TRP A 61 11.62 0.73 13.05
CA TRP A 61 11.48 -0.54 12.36
C TRP A 61 12.79 -1.02 11.74
N SER A 62 12.91 -2.33 11.56
CA SER A 62 14.02 -2.93 10.82
C SER A 62 13.52 -3.80 9.67
N VAL A 63 14.22 -3.67 8.56
CA VAL A 63 13.93 -4.38 7.32
C VAL A 63 15.20 -4.97 6.75
N ARG A 64 15.05 -6.02 5.96
CA ARG A 64 16.11 -6.59 5.15
C ARG A 64 15.77 -6.35 3.69
N ASP A 65 16.69 -5.77 2.93
CA ASP A 65 16.47 -5.58 1.49
C ASP A 65 16.64 -6.91 0.72
N SER A 66 16.42 -6.84 -0.59
CA SER A 66 16.54 -8.00 -1.48
C SER A 66 17.97 -8.54 -1.61
N ALA A 67 19.00 -7.77 -1.22
CA ALA A 67 20.38 -8.21 -1.16
C ALA A 67 20.75 -8.85 0.20
N GLY A 68 19.80 -8.91 1.13
CA GLY A 68 20.01 -9.45 2.47
C GLY A 68 20.61 -8.45 3.46
N GLN A 69 20.80 -7.19 3.08
CA GLN A 69 21.34 -6.16 3.96
C GLN A 69 20.25 -5.65 4.90
N ARG A 70 20.58 -5.55 6.19
CA ARG A 70 19.66 -5.06 7.22
C ARG A 70 19.73 -3.53 7.31
N HIS A 71 18.57 -2.90 7.29
CA HIS A 71 18.35 -1.48 7.47
C HIS A 71 17.47 -1.27 8.70
N THR A 72 17.92 -0.43 9.63
CA THR A 72 17.14 -0.06 10.82
C THR A 72 16.90 1.44 10.79
N VAL A 73 15.62 1.82 10.81
CA VAL A 73 15.18 3.22 10.84
C VAL A 73 14.53 3.47 12.19
N ARG A 74 15.10 4.39 12.96
CA ARG A 74 14.50 4.85 14.21
C ARG A 74 13.31 5.75 13.90
N ALA A 75 12.29 5.75 14.76
CA ALA A 75 11.13 6.61 14.57
C ALA A 75 11.53 8.10 14.61
N GLN A 76 12.43 8.46 15.53
CA GLN A 76 13.10 9.76 15.57
C GLN A 76 14.34 9.77 14.65
N CYS A 77 14.11 9.77 13.35
CA CYS A 77 15.17 10.07 12.39
C CYS A 77 15.07 11.53 11.95
N ASP A 78 15.98 12.37 12.45
CA ASP A 78 16.32 13.62 11.77
C ASP A 78 17.00 13.28 10.45
N GLY A 79 16.40 13.67 9.33
CA GLY A 79 17.16 13.70 8.08
C GLY A 79 16.36 13.50 6.80
N GLY A 80 16.65 14.38 5.84
CA GLY A 80 16.29 14.25 4.43
C GLY A 80 15.04 15.05 4.04
N ARG A 81 15.23 16.03 3.14
CA ARG A 81 14.15 16.52 2.25
C ARG A 81 13.80 15.50 1.16
N GLU A 82 14.59 14.45 1.05
CA GLU A 82 14.42 13.41 0.04
C GLU A 82 13.22 12.51 0.38
N PRO A 83 12.39 12.18 -0.61
CA PRO A 83 11.19 11.37 -0.42
C PRO A 83 11.57 9.88 -0.33
N ILE A 84 12.21 9.51 0.77
CA ILE A 84 12.61 8.13 1.06
C ILE A 84 11.49 7.44 1.83
N LEU A 85 10.93 6.37 1.25
CA LEU A 85 9.74 5.71 1.80
C LEU A 85 10.00 5.07 3.17
N GLN A 86 11.21 4.57 3.42
CA GLN A 86 11.59 3.96 4.70
C GLN A 86 11.57 4.99 5.84
N LEU A 87 12.03 6.21 5.57
CA LEU A 87 12.01 7.32 6.53
C LEU A 87 10.58 7.79 6.75
N HIS A 88 9.75 7.79 5.71
CA HIS A 88 8.33 8.11 5.85
C HIS A 88 7.59 7.11 6.73
N VAL A 89 7.82 5.79 6.56
CA VAL A 89 7.32 4.77 7.48
C VAL A 89 7.77 5.05 8.91
N GLY A 90 9.04 5.39 9.13
CA GLY A 90 9.56 5.80 10.43
C GLY A 90 8.78 6.97 11.06
N ARG A 91 8.45 8.00 10.27
CA ARG A 91 7.65 9.16 10.73
C ARG A 91 6.23 8.76 11.09
N LEU A 92 5.57 7.93 10.29
CA LEU A 92 4.25 7.40 10.62
C LEU A 92 4.29 6.54 11.90
N LEU A 93 5.38 5.82 12.17
CA LEU A 93 5.55 5.08 13.42
C LEU A 93 5.69 6.00 14.65
N VAL A 94 6.19 7.23 14.50
CA VAL A 94 6.17 8.23 15.59
C VAL A 94 4.73 8.60 15.95
N GLU A 95 3.85 8.76 14.97
CA GLU A 95 2.44 9.12 15.20
C GLU A 95 1.70 8.06 16.04
N LEU A 96 2.19 6.80 16.08
CA LEU A 96 1.65 5.78 16.97
C LEU A 96 1.78 6.13 18.47
N VAL A 97 2.77 6.95 18.83
CA VAL A 97 3.01 7.33 20.24
C VAL A 97 1.90 8.24 20.77
N GLU A 98 1.27 9.03 19.87
CA GLU A 98 0.17 9.95 20.21
C GLU A 98 -1.17 9.22 20.46
N LEU A 99 -1.27 7.95 20.04
CA LEU A 99 -2.45 7.13 20.27
C LEU A 99 -2.48 6.56 21.69
N SER A 100 -3.70 6.25 22.17
CA SER A 100 -3.87 5.46 23.39
C SER A 100 -3.15 4.09 23.26
N PRO A 101 -2.69 3.48 24.37
CA PRO A 101 -2.01 2.19 24.30
C PRO A 101 -2.82 1.09 23.58
N ASP A 102 -4.13 1.07 23.76
CA ASP A 102 -5.02 0.08 23.15
C ASP A 102 -5.18 0.31 21.64
N ASP A 103 -5.37 1.57 21.22
CA ASP A 103 -5.48 1.94 19.80
C ASP A 103 -4.16 1.68 19.07
N ARG A 104 -3.03 2.07 19.68
CA ARG A 104 -1.70 1.76 19.16
C ARG A 104 -1.53 0.26 18.94
N ALA A 105 -1.87 -0.55 19.93
CA ALA A 105 -1.77 -2.00 19.82
C ALA A 105 -2.70 -2.56 18.74
N ALA A 106 -3.89 -2.00 18.55
CA ALA A 106 -4.81 -2.37 17.49
C ALA A 106 -4.25 -2.05 16.09
N VAL A 107 -3.65 -0.87 15.92
CA VAL A 107 -3.00 -0.47 14.66
C VAL A 107 -1.85 -1.41 14.31
N VAL A 108 -0.93 -1.67 15.26
CA VAL A 108 0.21 -2.58 15.04
C VAL A 108 -0.27 -3.98 14.67
N ARG A 109 -1.27 -4.53 15.39
CA ARG A 109 -1.85 -5.85 15.06
C ARG A 109 -2.46 -5.88 13.66
N ARG A 110 -3.21 -4.84 13.26
CA ARG A 110 -3.83 -4.77 11.94
C ARG A 110 -2.79 -4.72 10.83
N VAL A 111 -1.77 -3.86 10.96
CA VAL A 111 -0.69 -3.74 9.97
C VAL A 111 0.08 -5.05 9.86
N ALA A 112 0.44 -5.67 11.00
CA ALA A 112 1.15 -6.95 11.00
C ALA A 112 0.33 -8.07 10.35
N ALA A 113 -0.97 -8.17 10.67
CA ALA A 113 -1.85 -9.15 10.06
C ALA A 113 -1.98 -8.95 8.54
N ASN A 114 -2.15 -7.71 8.09
CA ASN A 114 -2.26 -7.42 6.67
C ASN A 114 -0.96 -7.70 5.90
N LEU A 115 0.21 -7.44 6.50
CA LEU A 115 1.50 -7.79 5.91
C LEU A 115 1.68 -9.30 5.81
N LEU A 116 1.36 -10.04 6.88
CA LEU A 116 1.44 -11.50 6.91
C LEU A 116 0.53 -12.17 5.89
N LEU A 117 -0.67 -11.62 5.69
CA LEU A 117 -1.65 -12.14 4.74
C LEU A 117 -1.46 -11.62 3.32
N HIS A 118 -0.45 -10.77 3.07
CA HIS A 118 -0.22 -10.12 1.77
C HIS A 118 -1.49 -9.49 1.18
N MET A 119 -2.27 -8.80 2.03
CA MET A 119 -3.49 -8.13 1.57
C MET A 119 -3.16 -7.04 0.53
N PRO A 120 -4.09 -6.69 -0.35
CA PRO A 120 -3.92 -5.51 -1.17
C PRO A 120 -4.03 -4.24 -0.31
N ALA A 121 -3.01 -3.38 -0.33
CA ALA A 121 -3.06 -2.09 0.36
C ALA A 121 -4.00 -1.11 -0.34
N GLY A 122 -4.21 -1.32 -1.64
CA GLY A 122 -5.07 -0.49 -2.47
C GLY A 122 -4.53 0.92 -2.63
N ARG A 123 -5.45 1.89 -2.71
CA ARG A 123 -5.10 3.27 -3.03
C ARG A 123 -4.38 3.93 -1.84
N ALA A 124 -3.26 4.59 -2.12
CA ALA A 124 -2.55 5.42 -1.15
C ALA A 124 -3.46 6.54 -0.62
N ASN A 125 -3.16 7.00 0.60
CA ASN A 125 -3.66 8.29 1.06
C ASN A 125 -3.22 9.40 0.08
N PRO A 126 -4.06 10.42 -0.20
CA PRO A 126 -3.72 11.48 -1.14
C PRO A 126 -2.35 12.14 -0.90
N ASP A 127 -1.98 12.39 0.35
CA ASP A 127 -0.71 13.03 0.69
C ASP A 127 0.49 12.18 0.27
N ASP A 128 0.36 10.86 0.39
CA ASP A 128 1.40 9.88 0.05
C ASP A 128 1.42 9.58 -1.45
N ALA A 129 0.26 9.64 -2.11
CA ALA A 129 0.10 9.40 -3.55
C ALA A 129 0.84 10.43 -4.42
N HIS A 130 0.97 11.66 -3.93
CA HIS A 130 1.58 12.77 -4.68
C HIS A 130 3.10 12.87 -4.50
N GLN A 131 3.66 12.17 -3.51
CA GLN A 131 5.10 12.22 -3.26
C GLN A 131 5.88 11.42 -4.31
N PRO A 132 7.00 11.95 -4.83
CA PRO A 132 7.82 11.26 -5.79
C PRO A 132 8.81 10.33 -5.08
N TRP A 133 8.31 9.32 -4.35
CA TRP A 133 9.14 8.43 -3.53
C TRP A 133 10.25 7.76 -4.32
N TYR A 134 11.44 7.69 -3.75
CA TYR A 134 12.58 7.01 -4.37
C TYR A 134 12.30 5.53 -4.57
N LEU A 135 12.74 5.00 -5.71
CA LEU A 135 12.55 3.60 -6.07
C LEU A 135 13.62 2.75 -5.38
N PRO A 136 13.25 1.67 -4.66
CA PRO A 136 14.21 0.78 -4.00
C PRO A 136 15.16 0.05 -4.96
N VAL A 137 14.78 -0.07 -6.24
CA VAL A 137 15.47 -0.87 -7.27
C VAL A 137 16.29 -0.04 -8.26
N ALA A 138 16.29 1.29 -8.16
CA ALA A 138 17.04 2.12 -9.10
C ALA A 138 18.55 2.01 -8.82
N VAL A 139 19.28 1.36 -9.74
CA VAL A 139 20.75 1.34 -9.73
C VAL A 139 21.26 2.62 -10.37
N GLY A 140 21.95 3.47 -9.62
CA GLY A 140 22.47 4.75 -10.09
C GLY A 140 21.53 5.92 -9.80
N ALA A 141 21.31 6.79 -10.79
CA ALA A 141 20.47 7.97 -10.62
C ALA A 141 18.98 7.60 -10.51
N GLN A 142 18.27 8.21 -9.57
CA GLN A 142 16.82 8.08 -9.44
C GLN A 142 16.13 8.71 -10.68
N PRO A 143 15.08 8.06 -11.25
CA PRO A 143 14.25 8.66 -12.30
C PRO A 143 13.69 10.01 -11.87
N CYS A 144 13.25 10.86 -12.81
CA CYS A 144 12.63 12.14 -12.44
C CYS A 144 11.36 11.97 -11.58
N ALA A 145 10.94 13.05 -10.90
CA ALA A 145 9.86 13.00 -9.92
C ALA A 145 8.54 12.46 -10.52
N GLU A 146 8.24 12.84 -11.75
CA GLU A 146 7.04 12.45 -12.49
C GLU A 146 7.04 10.95 -12.77
N VAL A 147 8.16 10.39 -13.23
CA VAL A 147 8.32 8.94 -13.44
C VAL A 147 8.13 8.18 -12.14
N ARG A 148 8.71 8.66 -11.03
CA ARG A 148 8.56 8.00 -9.73
C ARG A 148 7.11 8.01 -9.24
N ARG A 149 6.37 9.13 -9.37
CA ARG A 149 4.93 9.17 -9.04
C ARG A 149 4.13 8.19 -9.89
N ALA A 150 4.36 8.18 -11.20
CA ALA A 150 3.66 7.31 -12.12
C ALA A 150 3.98 5.82 -11.87
N TYR A 151 5.23 5.53 -11.52
CA TYR A 151 5.67 4.20 -11.11
C TYR A 151 4.84 3.70 -9.91
N TRP A 152 4.74 4.46 -8.83
CA TRP A 152 3.97 4.03 -7.65
C TRP A 152 2.47 3.88 -7.91
N ALA A 153 1.91 4.70 -8.80
CA ALA A 153 0.54 4.50 -9.28
C ALA A 153 0.40 3.18 -10.05
N ALA A 154 1.34 2.88 -10.96
CA ALA A 154 1.38 1.61 -11.68
C ALA A 154 1.50 0.41 -10.71
N MET A 155 2.37 0.49 -9.69
CA MET A 155 2.54 -0.58 -8.70
C MET A 155 1.27 -0.86 -7.91
N THR A 156 0.46 0.16 -7.65
CA THR A 156 -0.85 -0.06 -7.02
C THR A 156 -1.77 -0.89 -7.92
N LEU A 157 -1.77 -0.61 -9.23
CA LEU A 157 -2.57 -1.38 -10.18
C LEU A 157 -2.06 -2.84 -10.27
N THR A 158 -0.75 -3.04 -10.33
CA THR A 158 -0.16 -4.37 -10.53
C THR A 158 -0.18 -5.21 -9.25
N ASP A 159 0.25 -4.63 -8.14
CA ASP A 159 0.51 -5.39 -6.93
C ASP A 159 -0.76 -5.60 -6.11
N ASP A 160 -1.60 -4.56 -5.99
CA ASP A 160 -2.81 -4.60 -5.16
C ASP A 160 -4.06 -4.96 -5.95
N TYR A 161 -4.18 -4.46 -7.18
CA TYR A 161 -5.34 -4.77 -8.00
C TYR A 161 -5.12 -5.96 -8.92
N GLY A 162 -3.90 -6.50 -9.02
CA GLY A 162 -3.61 -7.67 -9.85
C GLY A 162 -3.70 -7.40 -11.35
N TRP A 163 -3.54 -6.14 -11.78
CA TRP A 163 -3.55 -5.79 -13.20
C TRP A 163 -2.22 -6.18 -13.84
N GLN A 164 -2.27 -6.47 -15.13
CA GLN A 164 -1.07 -6.58 -15.96
C GLN A 164 -1.07 -5.40 -16.94
N ILE A 165 -0.15 -4.45 -16.74
CA ILE A 165 0.09 -3.37 -17.71
C ILE A 165 0.90 -3.97 -18.86
N THR A 166 0.34 -3.88 -20.07
CA THR A 166 0.92 -4.46 -21.28
C THR A 166 1.64 -3.44 -22.13
N ASP A 167 1.20 -2.19 -22.10
CA ASP A 167 1.83 -1.09 -22.83
C ASP A 167 1.59 0.26 -22.14
N VAL A 168 2.52 1.20 -22.28
CA VAL A 168 2.44 2.56 -21.73
C VAL A 168 2.87 3.56 -22.80
N HIS A 169 2.03 4.55 -23.07
CA HIS A 169 2.24 5.56 -24.11
C HIS A 169 1.81 6.95 -23.60
N ALA A 170 2.07 8.01 -24.36
CA ALA A 170 1.92 9.38 -23.86
C ALA A 170 0.48 9.78 -23.49
N ASP A 171 -0.52 9.20 -24.17
CA ASP A 171 -1.95 9.46 -23.99
C ASP A 171 -2.69 8.44 -23.13
N GLY A 172 -1.99 7.42 -22.61
CA GLY A 172 -2.60 6.36 -21.83
C GLY A 172 -1.76 5.09 -21.64
N PHE A 173 -2.41 4.03 -21.21
CA PHE A 173 -1.80 2.71 -21.10
C PHE A 173 -2.82 1.62 -21.42
N ASP A 174 -2.33 0.43 -21.74
CA ASP A 174 -3.16 -0.75 -21.96
C ASP A 174 -2.88 -1.76 -20.84
N ALA A 175 -3.93 -2.37 -20.31
CA ALA A 175 -3.79 -3.36 -19.24
C ALA A 175 -4.86 -4.46 -19.30
N VAL A 176 -4.47 -5.66 -18.88
CA VAL A 176 -5.39 -6.75 -18.58
C VAL A 176 -5.79 -6.65 -17.10
N THR A 177 -7.07 -6.42 -16.84
CA THR A 177 -7.62 -6.39 -15.47
C THR A 177 -7.95 -7.80 -14.99
N PRO A 178 -8.03 -8.05 -13.66
CA PRO A 178 -8.46 -9.35 -13.14
C PRO A 178 -9.77 -9.83 -13.79
N GLY A 179 -9.77 -11.06 -14.27
CA GLY A 179 -10.92 -11.67 -14.94
C GLY A 179 -11.11 -11.29 -16.42
N ALA A 180 -10.32 -10.35 -16.96
CA ALA A 180 -10.32 -10.05 -18.39
C ALA A 180 -9.36 -10.99 -19.16
N THR A 181 -9.69 -11.28 -20.42
CA THR A 181 -8.87 -12.11 -21.33
C THR A 181 -8.13 -11.29 -22.38
N SER A 182 -8.46 -10.00 -22.52
CA SER A 182 -7.83 -9.09 -23.47
C SER A 182 -7.46 -7.75 -22.80
N PRO A 183 -6.42 -7.06 -23.31
CA PRO A 183 -6.07 -5.73 -22.83
C PRO A 183 -7.20 -4.72 -23.04
N THR A 184 -7.43 -3.87 -22.06
CA THR A 184 -8.31 -2.70 -22.13
C THR A 184 -7.47 -1.44 -22.21
N ALA A 185 -7.86 -0.54 -23.12
CA ALA A 185 -7.25 0.77 -23.27
C ALA A 185 -7.74 1.76 -22.21
N PHE A 186 -6.81 2.27 -21.40
CA PHE A 186 -7.06 3.35 -20.45
C PHE A 186 -6.51 4.65 -21.04
N ARG A 187 -7.41 5.62 -21.26
CA ARG A 187 -7.10 6.91 -21.91
C ARG A 187 -7.65 8.04 -21.07
N ARG A 188 -7.06 9.23 -21.26
CA ARG A 188 -7.44 10.42 -20.49
C ARG A 188 -8.87 10.83 -20.78
N ARG A 189 -9.67 10.99 -19.72
CA ARG A 189 -11.02 11.56 -19.79
C ARG A 189 -10.99 13.00 -19.30
N ARG A 190 -11.94 13.83 -19.77
CA ARG A 190 -12.04 15.25 -19.35
C ARG A 190 -12.27 15.44 -17.86
N ARG A 191 -12.88 14.48 -17.18
CA ARG A 191 -13.07 14.48 -15.73
C ARG A 191 -12.35 13.29 -15.13
N GLY A 192 -11.48 13.56 -14.17
CA GLY A 192 -10.87 12.53 -13.37
C GLY A 192 -11.92 11.81 -12.53
N THR A 193 -11.90 10.49 -12.55
CA THR A 193 -12.72 9.64 -11.66
C THR A 193 -12.09 9.49 -10.28
N GLY A 194 -10.84 9.95 -10.11
CA GLY A 194 -10.09 9.83 -8.87
C GLY A 194 -9.62 8.41 -8.57
N THR A 195 -9.72 7.48 -9.53
CA THR A 195 -9.16 6.14 -9.40
C THR A 195 -7.64 6.15 -9.58
N THR A 196 -6.95 5.09 -9.17
CA THR A 196 -5.50 4.98 -9.39
C THR A 196 -5.14 4.91 -10.88
N ALA A 197 -5.96 4.24 -11.70
CA ALA A 197 -5.78 4.21 -13.15
C ALA A 197 -5.94 5.61 -13.77
N ASP A 198 -6.94 6.36 -13.29
CA ASP A 198 -7.14 7.75 -13.69
C ASP A 198 -5.97 8.65 -13.25
N THR A 199 -5.42 8.42 -12.06
CA THR A 199 -4.21 9.12 -11.58
C THR A 199 -3.02 8.85 -12.50
N LEU A 200 -2.76 7.59 -12.84
CA LEU A 200 -1.67 7.21 -13.76
C LEU A 200 -1.84 7.91 -15.11
N VAL A 201 -3.03 7.80 -15.73
CA VAL A 201 -3.31 8.41 -17.04
C VAL A 201 -3.10 9.94 -17.03
N HIS A 202 -3.38 10.61 -15.91
CA HIS A 202 -3.16 12.05 -15.80
C HIS A 202 -1.69 12.45 -15.60
N LEU A 203 -0.84 11.54 -15.13
CA LEU A 203 0.61 11.76 -15.01
C LEU A 203 1.34 11.55 -16.34
N LEU A 204 0.83 10.69 -17.24
CA LEU A 204 1.49 10.35 -18.50
C LEU A 204 1.83 11.57 -19.39
N PRO A 205 0.94 12.55 -19.58
CA PRO A 205 1.26 13.71 -20.42
C PRO A 205 2.36 14.62 -19.86
N SER A 206 2.58 14.65 -18.54
CA SER A 206 3.64 15.47 -17.93
C SER A 206 5.02 14.83 -18.01
N MET A 207 5.12 13.58 -18.47
CA MET A 207 6.37 12.82 -18.59
C MET A 207 6.96 12.85 -20.01
N SER A 208 6.78 13.94 -20.77
CA SER A 208 7.23 14.03 -22.17
C SER A 208 8.71 13.65 -22.31
N GLY A 209 8.99 12.51 -22.95
CA GLY A 209 10.35 11.96 -23.13
C GLY A 209 10.73 10.81 -22.17
N HIS A 210 9.97 10.58 -21.11
CA HIS A 210 10.27 9.56 -20.08
C HIS A 210 9.29 8.39 -20.04
N VAL A 211 8.34 8.32 -20.98
CA VAL A 211 7.35 7.24 -21.04
C VAL A 211 8.01 5.87 -21.22
N ALA A 212 9.05 5.79 -22.05
CA ALA A 212 9.81 4.56 -22.25
C ALA A 212 10.56 4.12 -20.98
N GLU A 213 11.05 5.07 -20.19
CA GLU A 213 11.69 4.79 -18.89
C GLU A 213 10.68 4.18 -17.90
N LEU A 214 9.48 4.77 -17.80
CA LEU A 214 8.40 4.21 -16.99
C LEU A 214 7.99 2.81 -17.48
N ALA A 215 7.83 2.61 -18.79
CA ALA A 215 7.46 1.32 -19.36
C ALA A 215 8.51 0.24 -19.03
N ALA A 216 9.79 0.58 -19.11
CA ALA A 216 10.88 -0.32 -18.73
C ALA A 216 10.84 -0.69 -17.25
N LEU A 217 10.62 0.29 -16.36
CA LEU A 217 10.51 0.04 -14.91
C LEU A 217 9.31 -0.85 -14.56
N VAL A 218 8.14 -0.58 -15.15
CA VAL A 218 6.92 -1.40 -14.93
C VAL A 218 7.13 -2.81 -15.45
N SER A 219 7.70 -2.96 -16.65
CA SER A 219 8.01 -4.27 -17.24
C SER A 219 8.96 -5.09 -16.36
N ALA A 220 10.05 -4.46 -15.90
CA ALA A 220 11.02 -5.09 -15.01
C ALA A 220 10.36 -5.55 -13.68
N HIS A 221 9.57 -4.69 -13.05
CA HIS A 221 8.87 -5.03 -11.81
C HIS A 221 7.89 -6.20 -11.98
N GLN A 222 7.08 -6.18 -13.03
CA GLN A 222 6.12 -7.25 -13.34
C GLN A 222 6.83 -8.59 -13.63
N ALA A 223 8.04 -8.55 -14.22
CA ALA A 223 8.84 -9.76 -14.44
C ALA A 223 9.31 -10.36 -13.10
N THR A 224 9.79 -9.54 -12.18
CA THR A 224 10.24 -9.99 -10.85
C THR A 224 9.10 -10.49 -9.98
N THR A 225 7.96 -9.78 -9.94
CA THR A 225 6.79 -10.16 -9.12
C THR A 225 6.08 -11.41 -9.63
N ARG A 226 6.11 -11.70 -10.94
CA ARG A 226 5.61 -12.98 -11.48
C ARG A 226 6.45 -14.16 -11.02
N MET A 227 7.77 -14.01 -10.91
CA MET A 227 8.65 -15.08 -10.44
C MET A 227 8.42 -15.39 -8.96
N THR A 228 8.13 -14.38 -8.12
CA THR A 228 7.83 -14.58 -6.69
C THR A 228 6.39 -15.04 -6.41
N ARG A 229 5.43 -14.76 -7.31
CA ARG A 229 4.03 -15.23 -7.20
C ARG A 229 3.77 -16.61 -7.84
N GLN A 230 4.77 -17.24 -8.48
CA GLN A 230 4.64 -18.66 -8.84
C GLN A 230 4.61 -19.49 -7.55
N PRO A 231 3.65 -20.41 -7.38
CA PRO A 231 3.66 -21.29 -6.23
C PRO A 231 4.96 -22.10 -6.25
N VAL A 232 5.69 -22.06 -5.14
CA VAL A 232 6.77 -23.01 -4.87
C VAL A 232 6.11 -24.39 -4.74
N GLY A 233 5.98 -25.11 -5.86
CA GLY A 233 5.45 -26.47 -5.88
C GLY A 233 4.48 -26.75 -7.03
N GLY A 234 5.02 -27.09 -8.20
CA GLY A 234 4.41 -28.09 -9.08
C GLY A 234 5.23 -29.37 -8.96
N PRO A 235 4.61 -30.57 -8.87
CA PRO A 235 5.35 -31.81 -8.74
C PRO A 235 6.24 -32.03 -9.97
N ARG A 236 7.46 -32.55 -9.72
CA ARG A 236 8.33 -33.10 -10.75
C ARG A 236 7.73 -34.36 -11.34
#